data_AF-A0A0D2LYN6-F1
#
_entry.id   AF-A0A0D2LYN6-F1
#
_cell.length_a   1.000
_cell.length_b   1.000
_cell.length_c   1.000
_cell.angle_alpha   90.00
_cell.angle_beta   90.00
_cell.angle_gamma   90.00
#
_symmetry.space_group_name_H-M   'P 1'
#
loop_
_entity.id
_entity.type
_entity.pdbx_description
1 polymer ?
#
loop_
_entity_poly.entity_id
_entity_poly.type
_entity_poly.pdbx_seq_one_letter_code
_entity_poly.pdbx_strand_id
1 'polypeptide(L)'
;MNNRLSIAVQGLVLCKTGSKYYPIQGASATITCKAVDEVGAERTVSICSKATDAKGYFFATLSDQGRDKLKLKECKAYLKSSPLESCNVPTNVNKAIEGALLSAFRVLKEKKAKLYSVGPFFYTSQSKLAASPQYGY
;
A
#
# COMPACT_ATOMS: atom_id res chain seq x y z
N MET A 1 -24.61 20.47 2.66
CA MET A 1 -24.07 19.40 1.78
C MET A 1 -22.57 19.33 2.00
N ASN A 2 -22.06 18.26 2.62
CA ASN A 2 -20.62 18.12 2.91
C ASN A 2 -19.84 17.84 1.62
N ASN A 3 -19.07 18.83 1.16
CA ASN A 3 -18.24 18.75 -0.05
C ASN A 3 -16.90 18.02 0.21
N ARG A 4 -16.93 16.93 0.98
CA ARG A 4 -15.72 16.17 1.32
C ARG A 4 -15.36 15.18 0.21
N LEU A 5 -14.08 15.18 -0.16
CA LEU A 5 -13.52 14.22 -1.10
C LEU A 5 -12.98 13.02 -0.31
N SER A 6 -13.42 11.80 -0.64
CA SER A 6 -12.89 10.57 -0.03
C SER A 6 -11.43 10.34 -0.41
N ILE A 7 -10.67 9.62 0.41
CA ILE A 7 -9.30 9.22 0.06
C ILE A 7 -9.34 7.91 -0.71
N ALA A 8 -8.81 7.92 -1.92
CA ALA A 8 -8.56 6.73 -2.73
C ALA A 8 -7.05 6.54 -2.89
N VAL A 9 -6.59 5.29 -2.83
CA VAL A 9 -5.18 4.93 -2.96
C VAL A 9 -5.05 3.83 -3.99
N GLN A 10 -4.08 3.97 -4.90
CA GLN A 10 -3.78 2.98 -5.91
C GLN A 10 -2.29 2.68 -6.00
N GLY A 11 -1.98 1.50 -6.53
CA GLY A 11 -0.61 1.07 -6.82
C GLY A 11 -0.60 -0.30 -7.48
N LEU A 12 0.61 -0.80 -7.70
CA LEU A 12 0.85 -2.13 -8.23
C LEU A 12 1.55 -3.00 -7.18
N VAL A 13 1.25 -4.29 -7.16
CA VAL A 13 2.03 -5.30 -6.45
C VAL A 13 2.60 -6.28 -7.46
N LEU A 14 3.92 -6.39 -7.48
CA LEU A 14 4.68 -7.16 -8.44
C LEU A 14 5.56 -8.18 -7.71
N CYS A 15 5.85 -9.28 -8.40
CA CYS A 15 6.91 -10.18 -8.01
C CYS A 15 8.19 -9.76 -8.74
N LYS A 16 9.31 -9.71 -8.03
CA LYS A 16 10.65 -9.54 -8.59
C LYS A 16 11.40 -10.87 -8.50
N THR A 17 11.95 -11.31 -9.63
CA THR A 17 12.81 -12.50 -9.72
C THR A 17 14.05 -12.13 -10.53
N GLY A 18 15.17 -11.91 -9.84
CA GLY A 18 16.38 -11.35 -10.45
C GLY A 18 16.11 -9.96 -11.06
N SER A 19 16.36 -9.83 -12.37
CA SER A 19 16.12 -8.59 -13.13
C SER A 19 14.72 -8.48 -13.74
N LYS A 20 13.90 -9.53 -13.64
CA LYS A 20 12.54 -9.56 -14.20
C LYS A 20 11.50 -9.27 -13.12
N TYR A 21 10.37 -8.72 -13.53
CA TYR A 21 9.20 -8.55 -12.67
C TYR A 21 7.91 -8.89 -13.39
N TYR A 22 6.92 -9.39 -12.65
CA TYR A 22 5.60 -9.75 -13.17
C TYR A 22 4.50 -9.42 -12.14
N PRO A 23 3.26 -9.15 -12.58
CA PRO A 23 2.17 -8.80 -11.67
C PRO A 23 1.76 -9.96 -10.77
N ILE A 24 1.40 -9.66 -9.52
CA ILE A 24 0.80 -10.63 -8.60
C ILE A 24 -0.68 -10.36 -8.51
N GLN A 25 -1.51 -11.24 -9.07
CA GLN A 25 -2.95 -11.25 -8.83
C GLN A 25 -3.25 -11.81 -7.44
N GLY A 26 -4.22 -11.23 -6.73
CA GLY A 26 -4.63 -11.71 -5.41
C GLY A 26 -3.79 -11.19 -4.24
N ALA A 27 -2.74 -10.40 -4.49
CA ALA A 27 -2.00 -9.69 -3.44
C ALA A 27 -2.84 -8.57 -2.83
N SER A 28 -2.40 -8.02 -1.70
CA SER A 28 -3.09 -6.91 -1.05
C SER A 28 -2.13 -5.90 -0.42
N ALA A 29 -2.62 -4.69 -0.23
CA ALA A 29 -1.95 -3.59 0.46
C ALA A 29 -2.81 -3.10 1.63
N THR A 30 -2.18 -2.52 2.64
CA THR A 30 -2.85 -1.85 3.76
C THR A 30 -2.58 -0.36 3.69
N ILE A 31 -3.60 0.46 3.94
CA ILE A 31 -3.44 1.91 4.09
C ILE A 31 -3.72 2.21 5.56
N THR A 32 -2.76 2.85 6.21
CA THR A 32 -2.88 3.30 7.60
C THR A 32 -2.70 4.80 7.66
N CYS A 33 -3.65 5.48 8.30
CA CYS A 33 -3.61 6.91 8.56
C CYS A 33 -3.59 7.16 10.06
N LYS A 34 -2.83 8.17 10.48
CA LYS A 34 -3.13 8.82 11.74
C LYS A 34 -4.38 9.66 11.56
N ALA A 35 -5.13 9.83 12.62
CA ALA A 35 -6.35 10.62 12.64
C ALA A 35 -6.40 11.39 13.94
N VAL A 36 -7.00 12.57 13.91
CA VAL A 36 -7.27 13.36 15.12
C VAL A 36 -8.77 13.59 15.18
N ASP A 37 -9.40 13.30 16.31
CA ASP A 37 -10.82 13.58 16.52
C ASP A 37 -11.07 15.04 16.94
N GLU A 38 -12.34 15.40 17.14
CA GLU A 38 -12.76 16.78 17.45
C GLU A 38 -12.12 17.33 18.74
N VAL A 39 -11.75 16.47 19.68
CA VAL A 39 -11.15 16.85 20.96
C VAL A 39 -9.62 16.78 20.94
N GLY A 40 -9.02 16.50 19.78
CA GLY A 40 -7.56 16.48 19.61
C GLY A 40 -6.90 15.14 19.92
N ALA A 41 -7.67 14.08 20.22
CA ALA A 41 -7.09 12.78 20.54
C ALA A 41 -6.62 12.07 19.25
N GLU A 42 -5.41 11.51 19.31
CA GLU A 42 -4.84 10.76 18.19
C GLU A 42 -5.42 9.35 18.12
N ARG A 43 -5.76 8.93 16.89
CA ARG A 43 -6.25 7.60 16.57
C ARG A 43 -5.53 7.08 15.32
N THR A 44 -5.50 5.77 15.17
CA THR A 44 -4.99 5.13 13.95
C THR A 44 -6.16 4.47 13.22
N VAL A 45 -6.25 4.72 11.92
CA VAL A 45 -7.26 4.14 11.04
C VAL A 45 -6.54 3.33 9.97
N SER A 46 -6.87 2.04 9.87
CA SER A 46 -6.32 1.14 8.86
C SER A 46 -7.41 0.53 8.01
N ILE A 47 -7.16 0.42 6.71
CA ILE A 47 -7.99 -0.33 5.77
C ILE A 47 -7.11 -1.25 4.91
N CYS A 48 -7.67 -2.35 4.45
CA CYS A 48 -7.02 -3.21 3.48
C CYS A 48 -7.60 -2.93 2.10
N SER A 49 -6.75 -2.98 1.07
CA SER A 49 -7.20 -2.98 -0.32
C SER A 49 -7.97 -4.27 -0.61
N LYS A 50 -8.73 -4.24 -1.70
CA LYS A 50 -9.14 -5.49 -2.34
C LYS A 50 -7.90 -6.23 -2.86
N ALA A 51 -8.09 -7.52 -3.13
CA ALA A 51 -7.14 -8.32 -3.89
C ALA A 51 -6.79 -7.62 -5.21
N THR A 52 -5.51 -7.64 -5.57
CA THR A 52 -5.04 -7.10 -6.84
C THR A 52 -5.62 -7.86 -8.02
N ASP A 53 -5.85 -7.15 -9.13
CA ASP A 53 -6.29 -7.76 -10.38
C ASP A 53 -5.16 -8.52 -11.11
N ALA A 54 -5.46 -9.04 -12.30
CA ALA A 54 -4.49 -9.76 -13.14
C ALA A 54 -3.25 -8.93 -13.55
N LYS A 55 -3.33 -7.60 -13.46
CA LYS A 55 -2.21 -6.67 -13.72
C LYS A 55 -1.48 -6.28 -12.43
N GLY A 56 -1.82 -6.88 -11.30
CA GLY A 56 -1.25 -6.57 -10.00
C GLY A 56 -1.76 -5.24 -9.43
N TYR A 57 -2.81 -4.67 -10.00
CA TYR A 57 -3.32 -3.36 -9.58
C TYR A 57 -4.24 -3.48 -8.38
N PHE A 58 -3.98 -2.66 -7.36
CA PHE A 58 -4.89 -2.48 -6.23
C PHE A 58 -5.49 -1.09 -6.22
N PHE A 59 -6.73 -1.02 -5.72
CA PHE A 59 -7.44 0.21 -5.43
C PHE A 59 -8.09 0.07 -4.05
N ALA A 60 -7.83 1.03 -3.18
CA ALA A 60 -8.39 1.11 -1.84
C ALA A 60 -9.10 2.44 -1.65
N THR A 61 -10.22 2.45 -0.95
CA THR A 61 -10.97 3.68 -0.64
C THR A 61 -11.21 3.73 0.85
N LEU A 62 -10.71 4.79 1.49
CA LEU A 62 -11.17 5.15 2.84
C LEU A 62 -12.46 5.92 2.67
N SER A 63 -13.58 5.27 2.98
CA SER A 63 -14.85 5.98 3.12
C SER A 63 -14.84 6.84 4.39
N ASP A 64 -15.56 7.96 4.30
CA ASP A 64 -15.81 8.87 5.41
C ASP A 64 -16.91 8.34 6.36
N GLN A 65 -17.60 7.25 5.99
CA GLN A 65 -18.69 6.67 6.78
C GLN A 65 -18.19 6.26 8.18
N GLY A 66 -18.70 6.91 9.22
CA GLY A 66 -18.27 6.70 10.61
C GLY A 66 -16.97 7.43 10.99
N ARG A 67 -16.43 8.26 10.10
CA ARG A 67 -15.17 9.02 10.27
C ARG A 67 -15.35 10.51 9.98
N ASP A 68 -16.59 11.00 9.93
CA ASP A 68 -16.93 12.39 9.62
C ASP A 68 -16.25 13.40 10.56
N LYS A 69 -15.92 12.97 11.77
CA LYS A 69 -15.27 13.77 12.82
C LYS A 69 -13.75 13.63 12.87
N LEU A 70 -13.17 12.72 12.07
CA LEU A 70 -11.74 12.42 12.08
C LEU A 70 -11.02 13.20 10.99
N LYS A 71 -10.01 13.97 11.38
CA LYS A 71 -9.06 14.60 10.44
C LYS A 71 -7.90 13.64 10.20
N LEU A 72 -7.89 13.01 9.04
CA LEU A 72 -6.81 12.11 8.62
C LEU A 72 -5.52 12.90 8.34
N LYS A 73 -4.39 12.40 8.86
CA LYS A 73 -3.03 12.92 8.66
C LYS A 73 -2.05 11.76 8.47
N GLU A 74 -0.92 12.02 7.82
CA GLU A 74 0.18 11.07 7.66
C GLU A 74 -0.24 9.67 7.17
N CYS A 75 -1.12 9.61 6.17
CA CYS A 75 -1.51 8.34 5.58
C CYS A 75 -0.33 7.68 4.86
N LYS A 76 -0.14 6.38 5.10
CA LYS A 76 0.91 5.56 4.50
C LYS A 76 0.31 4.27 3.93
N ALA A 77 0.83 3.83 2.78
CA ALA A 77 0.48 2.54 2.19
C ALA A 77 1.60 1.51 2.43
N TYR A 78 1.21 0.27 2.69
CA TYR A 78 2.05 -0.84 3.06
C TYR A 78 1.70 -2.06 2.23
N LEU A 79 2.70 -2.88 1.93
CA LEU A 79 2.49 -4.22 1.40
C LEU A 79 1.92 -5.12 2.51
N LYS A 80 0.88 -5.89 2.20
CA LYS A 80 0.19 -6.72 3.20
C LYS A 80 0.41 -8.22 2.96
N SER A 81 -0.03 -8.74 1.84
CA SER A 81 0.04 -10.18 1.55
C SER A 81 0.25 -10.48 0.06
N SER A 82 0.86 -11.64 -0.20
CA SER A 82 0.94 -12.27 -1.51
C SER A 82 0.33 -13.67 -1.43
N PRO A 83 -0.49 -14.10 -2.40
CA PRO A 83 -0.99 -15.48 -2.47
C PRO A 83 0.01 -16.45 -3.12
N LEU A 84 1.10 -15.95 -3.71
CA LEU A 84 2.08 -16.80 -4.39
C LEU A 84 3.14 -17.27 -3.39
N GLU A 85 3.18 -18.57 -3.11
CA GLU A 85 4.20 -19.18 -2.25
C GLU A 85 5.62 -18.94 -2.77
N SER A 86 5.80 -18.96 -4.10
CA SER A 86 7.08 -18.70 -4.76
C SER A 86 7.49 -17.22 -4.73
N CYS A 87 6.61 -16.31 -4.32
CA CYS A 87 6.86 -14.88 -4.28
C CYS A 87 6.11 -14.18 -3.15
N ASN A 88 6.51 -14.49 -1.91
CA ASN A 88 5.87 -14.03 -0.69
C ASN A 88 6.82 -13.30 0.28
N VAL A 89 8.09 -13.09 -0.08
CA VAL A 89 9.03 -12.32 0.75
C VAL A 89 8.90 -10.83 0.43
N PRO A 90 8.38 -9.99 1.34
CA PRO A 90 8.19 -8.57 1.06
C PRO A 90 9.55 -7.86 0.95
N THR A 91 9.63 -6.85 0.08
CA THR A 91 10.80 -5.96 -0.02
C THR A 91 10.41 -4.54 0.36
N ASN A 92 11.36 -3.74 0.87
CA ASN A 92 11.08 -2.35 1.24
C ASN A 92 11.24 -1.36 0.07
N VAL A 93 11.25 -1.83 -1.18
CA VAL A 93 11.27 -0.95 -2.36
C VAL A 93 10.04 -0.04 -2.33
N ASN A 94 10.24 1.25 -2.64
CA ASN A 94 9.21 2.28 -2.53
C ASN A 94 8.58 2.40 -1.13
N LYS A 95 9.34 2.05 -0.07
CA LYS A 95 8.91 2.07 1.33
C LYS A 95 7.71 1.17 1.59
N ALA A 96 7.60 0.05 0.89
CA ALA A 96 6.47 -0.86 1.00
C ALA A 96 6.33 -1.52 2.39
N ILE A 97 7.41 -1.59 3.18
CA ILE A 97 7.38 -2.13 4.56
C ILE A 97 7.32 -0.99 5.59
N GLU A 98 8.13 0.06 5.42
CA GLU A 98 8.14 1.22 6.33
C GLU A 98 6.91 2.13 6.19
N GLY A 99 6.21 2.04 5.06
CA GLY A 99 5.04 2.82 4.71
C GLY A 99 5.35 3.95 3.73
N ALA A 100 4.78 3.85 2.53
CA ALA A 100 4.84 4.88 1.50
C ALA A 100 3.89 6.04 1.84
N LEU A 101 4.44 7.21 2.16
CA LEU A 101 3.65 8.39 2.52
C LEU A 101 2.81 8.88 1.33
N LEU A 102 1.52 9.11 1.57
CA LEU A 102 0.59 9.67 0.60
C LEU A 102 0.71 11.20 0.58
N SER A 103 1.57 11.74 -0.29
CA SER A 103 1.86 13.18 -0.35
C SER A 103 1.18 13.91 -1.50
N ALA A 104 1.13 13.31 -2.69
CA ALA A 104 0.55 13.91 -3.89
C ALA A 104 -0.74 13.21 -4.32
N PHE A 105 -1.76 13.99 -4.71
CA PHE A 105 -3.04 13.46 -5.17
C PHE A 105 -3.54 14.12 -6.44
N ARG A 106 -4.34 13.36 -7.19
CA ARG A 106 -5.19 13.84 -8.27
C ARG A 106 -6.64 13.88 -7.78
N VAL A 107 -7.38 14.93 -8.13
CA VAL A 107 -8.83 14.97 -7.85
C VAL A 107 -9.59 14.21 -8.94
N LEU A 108 -10.32 13.18 -8.54
CA LEU A 108 -11.30 12.49 -9.39
C LEU A 108 -12.67 13.12 -9.16
N LYS A 109 -13.06 14.05 -10.05
CA LYS A 109 -14.31 14.82 -9.91
C LYS A 109 -15.55 13.91 -9.87
N GLU A 110 -15.62 12.95 -10.79
CA GLU A 110 -16.74 12.00 -10.90
C GLU A 110 -16.91 11.13 -9.64
N LYS A 111 -15.79 10.69 -9.06
CA LYS A 111 -15.77 9.83 -7.87
C LYS A 111 -15.75 10.62 -6.56
N LYS A 112 -15.73 11.96 -6.62
CA LYS A 112 -15.51 12.85 -5.47
C LYS A 112 -14.40 12.35 -4.55
N ALA A 113 -13.24 12.03 -5.13
CA ALA A 113 -12.13 11.42 -4.40
C ALA A 113 -10.78 12.10 -4.68
N LYS A 114 -9.93 12.17 -3.67
CA LYS A 114 -8.48 12.43 -3.83
C LYS A 114 -7.79 11.09 -4.07
N LEU A 115 -7.31 10.88 -5.29
CA LEU A 115 -6.56 9.69 -5.67
C LEU A 115 -5.07 9.91 -5.42
N TYR A 116 -4.52 9.15 -4.48
CA TYR A 116 -3.10 9.04 -4.21
C TYR A 116 -2.54 7.83 -4.94
N SER A 117 -1.38 7.99 -5.56
CA SER A 117 -0.67 6.88 -6.23
C SER A 117 0.65 6.64 -5.52
N VAL A 118 0.92 5.38 -5.20
CA VAL A 118 2.24 4.95 -4.69
C VAL A 118 3.03 4.26 -5.80
N GLY A 119 4.34 4.19 -5.61
CA GLY A 119 5.20 3.37 -6.48
C GLY A 119 4.83 1.88 -6.38
N PRO A 120 5.24 1.05 -7.34
CA PRO A 120 5.00 -0.39 -7.30
C PRO A 120 5.66 -1.00 -6.04
N PHE A 121 4.93 -1.88 -5.37
CA PHE A 121 5.44 -2.69 -4.27
C PHE A 121 5.89 -4.05 -4.78
N PHE A 122 6.90 -4.63 -4.15
CA PHE A 122 7.53 -5.85 -4.64
C PHE A 122 7.61 -6.91 -3.56
N TYR A 123 7.16 -8.11 -3.93
CA TYR A 123 7.59 -9.36 -3.32
C TYR A 123 8.76 -9.96 -4.10
N THR A 124 9.52 -10.85 -3.49
CA THR A 124 10.54 -11.69 -4.14
C THR A 124 10.38 -13.13 -3.70
N SER A 125 10.97 -14.05 -4.46
CA SER A 125 11.17 -15.43 -4.02
C SER A 125 12.14 -15.50 -2.85
N GLN A 126 11.98 -16.51 -1.98
CA GLN A 126 13.02 -16.93 -1.05
C GLN A 126 14.23 -17.47 -1.83
N SER A 127 15.07 -16.59 -2.38
CA SER A 127 16.43 -16.98 -2.77
C SER A 127 17.37 -16.46 -1.69
N LYS A 128 17.57 -17.33 -0.69
CA LYS A 128 18.70 -17.47 0.24
C LYS A 128 19.53 -16.21 0.47
N LEU A 129 19.60 -15.77 1.73
CA LEU A 129 20.73 -14.99 2.25
C LEU A 129 22.02 -15.53 1.60
N ALA A 130 22.58 -14.77 0.66
CA ALA A 130 23.94 -14.94 0.22
C ALA A 130 24.84 -14.49 1.39
N ALA A 131 24.99 -15.37 2.36
CA ALA A 131 26.07 -15.38 3.33
C ALA A 131 26.72 -16.76 3.15
N SER A 132 27.95 -16.92 2.71
CA SER A 132 29.07 -16.06 2.28
C SER A 132 29.99 -17.00 1.48
N PRO A 133 30.91 -16.54 0.59
CA PRO A 133 31.92 -17.45 0.07
C PRO A 133 32.82 -17.88 1.23
N GLN A 134 32.85 -19.19 1.53
CA GLN A 134 33.90 -19.76 2.36
C GLN A 134 35.22 -19.62 1.57
N TYR A 135 35.97 -18.56 1.84
CA TYR A 135 37.39 -18.56 1.55
C TYR A 135 38.07 -19.41 2.62
N GLY A 136 38.33 -20.66 2.28
CA GLY A 136 39.33 -21.47 2.97
C GLY A 136 40.70 -21.17 2.38
N TYR A 137 41.63 -20.76 3.24
CA TYR A 137 43.06 -21.00 3.11
C TYR A 137 43.55 -21.50 4.47
#